data_AF-A0A1V2I5V8-F1
#
_entry.id   AF-A0A1V2I5V8-F1
#
_cell.length_a   1.000
_cell.length_b   1.000
_cell.length_c   1.000
_cell.angle_alpha   90.00
_cell.angle_beta   90.00
_cell.angle_gamma   90.00
#
_symmetry.space_group_name_H-M   'P 1'
#
loop_
_entity.id
_entity.type
_entity.pdbx_description
1 polymer ?
#
loop_
_entity_poly.entity_id
_entity_poly.type
_entity_poly.pdbx_seq_one_letter_code
_entity_poly.pdbx_strand_id
1 'polypeptide(L)'
;MPQLRTGWADENTTLVTISIGGNDARFAKVVSACIDPLSVTFCLDPGFHLDGDSDPLVDSEPDVINNLLTPLTQLYQNIHTLAPNAQIVVLGYPHPMTTGLAVSADIACGLTNVPMRQWFAQMTDLLNSVTQQAVTAANVGAVFVNPTSTFAGPPAHEACVPDHSQEWINALTVLEKGTLHPDATGHGAFASLINAAL
;
A
#
# COMPACT_ATOMS: atom_id res chain seq x y z
N MET A 1 11.03 12.39 13.37
CA MET A 1 10.00 13.43 13.58
C MET A 1 8.71 12.92 12.95
N PRO A 2 7.54 12.98 13.61
CA PRO A 2 6.28 12.58 12.99
C PRO A 2 6.02 13.41 11.74
N GLN A 3 5.57 12.78 10.64
CA GLN A 3 5.27 13.41 9.35
C GLN A 3 4.23 14.55 9.45
N LEU A 4 3.44 14.59 10.53
CA LEU A 4 2.52 15.68 10.83
C LEU A 4 3.16 17.06 11.00
N ARG A 5 4.49 17.15 11.26
CA ARG A 5 5.17 18.43 11.49
C ARG A 5 5.92 18.97 10.27
N THR A 6 5.87 18.29 9.14
CA THR A 6 6.57 18.70 7.91
C THR A 6 5.69 19.47 6.93
N GLY A 7 4.38 19.54 7.16
CA GLY A 7 3.42 20.37 6.43
C GLY A 7 2.68 21.36 7.33
N TRP A 8 1.86 22.23 6.76
CA TRP A 8 0.98 23.14 7.50
C TRP A 8 -0.47 22.62 7.38
N ALA A 9 -1.00 22.10 8.49
CA ALA A 9 -2.43 21.84 8.66
C ALA A 9 -2.89 22.71 9.83
N ASP A 10 -3.89 23.55 9.56
CA ASP A 10 -4.40 24.56 10.49
C ASP A 10 -5.92 24.74 10.32
N GLU A 11 -6.51 25.66 11.06
CA GLU A 11 -7.94 25.95 11.02
C GLU A 11 -8.46 26.46 9.66
N ASN A 12 -7.58 26.96 8.79
CA ASN A 12 -7.93 27.43 7.45
C ASN A 12 -7.85 26.32 6.40
N THR A 13 -7.35 25.13 6.78
CA THR A 13 -7.27 23.98 5.90
C THR A 13 -8.67 23.44 5.63
N THR A 14 -9.03 23.30 4.35
CA THR A 14 -10.36 22.84 3.91
C THR A 14 -10.38 21.41 3.38
N LEU A 15 -9.23 20.87 3.00
CA LEU A 15 -9.09 19.50 2.48
C LEU A 15 -7.76 18.91 2.91
N VAL A 16 -7.81 17.67 3.42
CA VAL A 16 -6.64 16.82 3.65
C VAL A 16 -6.83 15.53 2.89
N THR A 17 -5.90 15.21 1.99
CA THR A 17 -5.81 13.90 1.35
C THR A 17 -4.56 13.19 1.87
N ILE A 18 -4.69 11.91 2.24
CA ILE A 18 -3.56 11.18 2.82
C ILE A 18 -3.60 9.70 2.44
N SER A 19 -2.43 9.17 2.07
CA SER A 19 -2.15 7.73 2.02
C SER A 19 -0.94 7.48 2.89
N ILE A 20 -1.09 6.65 3.93
CA ILE A 20 -0.07 6.42 4.96
C ILE A 20 -0.24 5.05 5.58
N GLY A 21 0.82 4.52 6.18
CA GLY A 21 0.85 3.20 6.81
C GLY A 21 1.63 2.16 6.00
N GLY A 22 1.86 2.34 4.70
CA GLY A 22 2.63 1.38 3.89
C GLY A 22 4.09 1.21 4.35
N ASN A 23 4.73 2.29 4.80
CA ASN A 23 6.08 2.23 5.37
C ASN A 23 6.09 1.58 6.77
N ASP A 24 5.09 1.87 7.57
CA ASP A 24 4.89 1.32 8.92
C ASP A 24 4.60 -0.19 8.84
N ALA A 25 3.89 -0.63 7.80
CA ALA A 25 3.70 -2.02 7.36
C ALA A 25 4.92 -2.60 6.61
N ARG A 26 6.09 -1.95 6.68
CA ARG A 26 7.38 -2.45 6.19
C ARG A 26 7.41 -2.85 4.71
N PHE A 27 6.49 -2.36 3.88
CA PHE A 27 6.25 -2.86 2.53
C PHE A 27 7.53 -2.99 1.69
N ALA A 28 8.35 -1.94 1.64
CA ALA A 28 9.61 -1.95 0.90
C ALA A 28 10.58 -3.02 1.41
N LYS A 29 10.69 -3.20 2.74
CA LYS A 29 11.58 -4.20 3.36
C LYS A 29 11.12 -5.62 3.01
N VAL A 30 9.81 -5.87 3.08
CA VAL A 30 9.21 -7.17 2.77
C VAL A 30 9.37 -7.52 1.29
N VAL A 31 9.04 -6.58 0.39
CA VAL A 31 9.23 -6.79 -1.06
C VAL A 31 10.69 -7.07 -1.37
N SER A 32 11.63 -6.25 -0.89
CA SER A 32 13.07 -6.45 -1.15
C SER A 32 13.57 -7.82 -0.68
N ALA A 33 13.11 -8.30 0.47
CA ALA A 33 13.49 -9.60 0.99
C ALA A 33 12.87 -10.76 0.19
N CYS A 34 11.65 -10.59 -0.32
CA CYS A 34 10.95 -11.60 -1.13
C CYS A 34 11.50 -11.76 -2.54
N ILE A 35 12.09 -10.71 -3.11
CA ILE A 35 12.58 -10.70 -4.50
C ILE A 35 14.11 -10.74 -4.58
N ASP A 36 14.79 -10.98 -3.46
CA ASP A 36 16.24 -11.11 -3.43
C ASP A 36 16.67 -12.35 -4.24
N PRO A 37 17.35 -12.18 -5.38
CA PRO A 37 17.78 -13.30 -6.22
C PRO A 37 18.87 -14.15 -5.55
N LEU A 38 19.48 -13.67 -4.47
CA LEU A 38 20.47 -14.41 -3.69
C LEU A 38 19.84 -15.26 -2.57
N SER A 39 18.54 -15.08 -2.30
CA SER A 39 17.85 -15.87 -1.29
C SER A 39 17.76 -17.34 -1.70
N VAL A 40 18.11 -18.23 -0.78
CA VAL A 40 17.99 -19.69 -0.93
C VAL A 40 16.68 -20.25 -0.37
N THR A 41 15.83 -19.38 0.19
CA THR A 41 14.56 -19.70 0.84
C THR A 41 13.47 -18.80 0.29
N PHE A 42 12.29 -19.34 -0.01
CA PHE A 42 11.18 -18.50 -0.45
C PHE A 42 10.67 -17.70 0.74
N CYS A 43 10.35 -16.42 0.56
CA CYS A 43 10.01 -15.57 1.71
C CYS A 43 8.73 -15.98 2.45
N LEU A 44 7.90 -16.82 1.82
CA LEU A 44 6.69 -17.36 2.44
C LEU A 44 6.90 -18.76 3.06
N ASP A 45 8.13 -19.28 3.02
CA ASP A 45 8.43 -20.53 3.71
C ASP A 45 8.33 -20.31 5.24
N PRO A 46 7.83 -21.29 6.02
CA PRO A 46 7.68 -21.15 7.47
C PRO A 46 8.99 -20.88 8.23
N GLY A 47 10.14 -21.08 7.59
CA GLY A 47 11.45 -20.79 8.17
C GLY A 47 12.00 -19.41 7.79
N PHE A 48 11.34 -18.66 6.91
CA PHE A 48 11.82 -17.36 6.47
C PHE A 48 11.46 -16.28 7.51
N HIS A 49 12.46 -15.54 7.93
CA HIS A 49 12.33 -14.45 8.89
C HIS A 49 12.88 -13.17 8.27
N LEU A 50 12.19 -12.06 8.47
CA LEU A 50 12.75 -10.76 8.11
C LEU A 50 13.81 -10.36 9.14
N ASP A 51 14.86 -9.66 8.72
CA ASP A 51 15.94 -9.26 9.64
C ASP A 51 15.40 -8.55 10.89
N GLY A 52 15.63 -9.15 12.07
CA GLY A 52 15.18 -8.64 13.36
C GLY A 52 13.85 -9.21 13.87
N ASP A 53 13.15 -10.02 13.09
CA ASP A 53 11.93 -10.69 13.51
C ASP A 53 12.26 -12.04 14.19
N SER A 54 11.55 -12.35 15.28
CA SER A 54 11.63 -13.65 15.97
C SER A 54 10.74 -14.72 15.35
N ASP A 55 9.64 -14.30 14.73
CA ASP A 55 8.63 -15.16 14.13
C ASP A 55 8.72 -15.12 12.60
N PRO A 56 8.23 -16.16 11.91
CA PRO A 56 8.23 -16.21 10.45
C PRO A 56 7.52 -15.00 9.83
N LEU A 57 7.94 -14.60 8.62
CA LEU A 57 7.35 -13.45 7.91
C LEU A 57 5.82 -13.58 7.78
N VAL A 58 5.34 -14.79 7.47
CA VAL A 58 3.92 -15.08 7.25
C VAL A 58 3.07 -14.92 8.51
N ASP A 59 3.68 -14.99 9.70
CA ASP A 59 3.02 -14.85 10.99
C ASP A 59 3.17 -13.42 11.53
N SER A 60 4.36 -12.83 11.39
CA SER A 60 4.68 -11.51 11.95
C SER A 60 4.11 -10.34 11.15
N GLU A 61 4.08 -10.41 9.81
CA GLU A 61 3.63 -9.27 8.99
C GLU A 61 2.14 -8.92 9.19
N PRO A 62 1.20 -9.90 9.27
CA PRO A 62 -0.17 -9.59 9.62
C PRO A 62 -0.31 -8.87 10.96
N ASP A 63 0.48 -9.25 11.97
CA ASP A 63 0.46 -8.60 13.28
C ASP A 63 1.01 -7.18 13.23
N VAL A 64 2.09 -6.95 12.48
CA VAL A 64 2.62 -5.60 12.22
C VAL A 64 1.56 -4.70 11.60
N ILE A 65 0.84 -5.18 10.58
CA ILE A 65 -0.24 -4.44 9.94
C ILE A 65 -1.41 -4.18 10.89
N ASN A 66 -1.87 -5.20 11.64
CA ASN A 66 -2.97 -5.07 12.59
C ASN A 66 -2.65 -4.06 13.71
N ASN A 67 -1.40 -4.00 14.14
CA ASN A 67 -0.94 -3.05 15.16
C ASN A 67 -0.99 -1.57 14.68
N LEU A 68 -1.21 -1.31 13.39
CA LEU A 68 -1.39 0.05 12.87
C LEU A 68 -2.75 0.67 13.19
N LEU A 69 -3.74 -0.12 13.63
CA LEU A 69 -5.10 0.38 13.92
C LEU A 69 -5.08 1.58 14.88
N THR A 70 -4.39 1.44 16.01
CA THR A 70 -4.31 2.49 17.05
C THR A 70 -3.57 3.74 16.56
N PRO A 71 -2.33 3.67 16.04
CA PRO A 71 -1.61 4.85 15.59
C PRO A 71 -2.29 5.55 14.41
N LEU A 72 -2.92 4.82 13.48
CA LEU A 72 -3.69 5.44 12.38
C LEU A 72 -4.94 6.16 12.91
N THR A 73 -5.65 5.56 13.88
CA THR A 73 -6.80 6.20 14.54
C THR A 73 -6.38 7.53 15.19
N GLN A 74 -5.28 7.53 15.95
CA GLN A 74 -4.74 8.72 16.59
C GLN A 74 -4.26 9.76 15.56
N LEU A 75 -3.66 9.32 14.46
CA LEU A 75 -3.26 10.21 13.37
C LEU A 75 -4.45 10.97 12.81
N TYR A 76 -5.56 10.30 12.48
CA TYR A 76 -6.74 10.96 11.93
C TYR A 76 -7.40 11.92 12.93
N GLN A 77 -7.44 11.56 14.21
CA GLN A 77 -7.89 12.46 15.29
C GLN A 77 -7.00 13.72 15.40
N ASN A 78 -5.68 13.54 15.29
CA ASN A 78 -4.73 14.65 15.33
C ASN A 78 -4.87 15.57 14.11
N ILE A 79 -5.06 15.01 12.91
CA ILE A 79 -5.34 15.79 11.70
C ILE A 79 -6.60 16.63 11.90
N HIS A 80 -7.70 16.03 12.37
CA HIS A 80 -8.94 16.76 12.62
C HIS A 80 -8.79 17.83 13.70
N THR A 81 -7.98 17.60 14.73
CA THR A 81 -7.70 18.60 15.77
C THR A 81 -6.96 19.82 15.21
N LEU A 82 -6.03 19.60 14.28
CA LEU A 82 -5.28 20.67 13.62
C LEU A 82 -6.12 21.40 12.56
N ALA A 83 -6.92 20.65 11.80
CA ALA A 83 -7.74 21.14 10.69
C ALA A 83 -9.22 20.77 10.90
N PRO A 84 -9.91 21.38 11.88
CA PRO A 84 -11.29 21.00 12.24
C PRO A 84 -12.31 21.26 11.13
N ASN A 85 -11.99 22.12 10.18
CA ASN A 85 -12.85 22.48 9.04
C ASN A 85 -12.55 21.65 7.78
N ALA A 86 -11.53 20.79 7.79
CA ALA A 86 -11.12 20.04 6.61
C ALA A 86 -11.98 18.79 6.39
N GLN A 87 -12.35 18.54 5.14
CA GLN A 87 -12.71 17.19 4.70
C GLN A 87 -11.45 16.33 4.67
N ILE A 88 -11.47 15.15 5.29
CA ILE A 88 -10.32 14.25 5.35
C ILE A 88 -10.61 13.03 4.46
N VAL A 89 -9.83 12.87 3.39
CA VAL A 89 -9.90 11.72 2.48
C VAL A 89 -8.67 10.84 2.68
N VAL A 90 -8.89 9.62 3.16
CA VAL A 90 -7.85 8.61 3.38
C VAL A 90 -7.86 7.63 2.20
N LEU A 91 -6.79 7.64 1.42
CA LEU A 91 -6.63 6.77 0.25
C LEU A 91 -5.85 5.51 0.63
N GLY A 92 -6.42 4.34 0.34
CA GLY A 92 -5.75 3.04 0.47
C GLY A 92 -4.73 2.78 -0.62
N TYR A 93 -4.34 1.51 -0.78
CA TYR A 93 -3.36 1.06 -1.76
C TYR A 93 -3.97 0.05 -2.74
N PRO A 94 -3.62 0.09 -4.04
CA PRO A 94 -3.98 -0.96 -4.98
C PRO A 94 -3.14 -2.21 -4.70
N HIS A 95 -3.55 -3.36 -5.23
CA HIS A 95 -2.68 -4.54 -5.23
C HIS A 95 -1.38 -4.21 -5.99
N PRO A 96 -0.21 -4.54 -5.43
CA PRO A 96 1.05 -4.07 -5.98
C PRO A 96 1.43 -4.78 -7.27
N MET A 97 0.97 -6.01 -7.45
CA MET A 97 1.31 -6.88 -8.57
C MET A 97 0.09 -7.71 -8.97
N THR A 98 0.04 -8.14 -10.23
CA THR A 98 -1.00 -9.05 -10.71
C THR A 98 -1.00 -10.38 -9.95
N THR A 99 -2.17 -10.89 -9.58
CA THR A 99 -2.31 -12.25 -9.04
C THR A 99 -2.47 -13.32 -10.13
N GLY A 100 -2.44 -12.91 -11.41
CA GLY A 100 -2.60 -13.79 -12.57
C GLY A 100 -1.41 -14.75 -12.78
N LEU A 101 -1.65 -15.81 -13.57
CA LEU A 101 -0.61 -16.79 -13.94
C LEU A 101 0.46 -16.19 -14.85
N ALA A 102 0.02 -15.42 -15.85
CA ALA A 102 0.91 -14.75 -16.78
C ALA A 102 1.43 -13.46 -16.15
N VAL A 103 2.74 -13.25 -16.28
CA VAL A 103 3.41 -11.99 -15.94
C VAL A 103 4.14 -11.48 -17.15
N SER A 104 4.49 -10.20 -17.12
CA SER A 104 5.36 -9.61 -18.13
C SER A 104 6.77 -10.23 -18.15
N ALA A 105 7.51 -9.99 -19.25
CA ALA A 105 8.83 -10.58 -19.48
C ALA A 105 9.97 -9.94 -18.67
N ASP A 106 9.66 -9.06 -17.72
CA ASP A 106 10.65 -8.39 -16.88
C ASP A 106 11.29 -9.35 -15.89
N ILE A 107 12.62 -9.25 -15.74
CA ILE A 107 13.41 -10.17 -14.91
C ILE A 107 12.87 -10.24 -13.48
N ALA A 108 12.56 -9.08 -12.86
CA ALA A 108 12.09 -9.08 -11.48
C ALA A 108 10.66 -9.62 -11.35
N CYS A 109 9.78 -9.40 -12.34
CA CYS A 109 8.48 -10.06 -12.39
C CYS A 109 8.62 -11.59 -12.45
N GLY A 110 9.66 -12.09 -13.14
CA GLY A 110 10.04 -13.50 -13.16
C GLY A 110 10.59 -14.06 -11.84
N LEU A 111 11.05 -13.20 -10.90
CA LEU A 111 11.44 -13.62 -9.55
C LEU A 111 10.23 -13.86 -8.64
N THR A 112 9.05 -13.44 -9.08
CA THR A 112 7.80 -13.60 -8.33
C THR A 112 7.07 -14.88 -8.74
N ASN A 113 6.30 -15.47 -7.83
CA ASN A 113 5.39 -16.58 -8.12
C ASN A 113 3.95 -16.25 -7.69
N VAL A 114 2.98 -17.05 -8.13
CA VAL A 114 1.55 -16.80 -7.83
C VAL A 114 1.27 -16.75 -6.32
N PRO A 115 1.73 -17.71 -5.48
CA PRO A 115 1.54 -17.62 -4.04
C PRO A 115 2.08 -16.32 -3.43
N MET A 116 3.26 -15.88 -3.85
CA MET A 116 3.86 -14.63 -3.40
C MET A 116 3.01 -13.42 -3.76
N ARG A 117 2.59 -13.29 -5.03
CA ARG A 117 1.77 -12.16 -5.48
C ARG A 117 0.39 -12.15 -4.81
N GLN A 118 -0.21 -13.30 -4.61
CA GLN A 118 -1.46 -13.45 -3.85
C GLN A 118 -1.30 -13.04 -2.38
N TRP A 119 -0.21 -13.43 -1.74
CA TRP A 119 0.08 -13.02 -0.37
C TRP A 119 0.27 -11.51 -0.25
N PHE A 120 0.99 -10.86 -1.19
CA PHE A 120 1.09 -9.41 -1.22
C PHE A 120 -0.27 -8.73 -1.41
N ALA A 121 -1.14 -9.25 -2.29
CA ALA A 121 -2.50 -8.76 -2.44
C ALA A 121 -3.30 -8.88 -1.12
N GLN A 122 -3.17 -10.01 -0.40
CA GLN A 122 -3.81 -10.21 0.90
C GLN A 122 -3.29 -9.24 1.97
N MET A 123 -1.99 -8.96 2.00
CA MET A 123 -1.41 -7.97 2.93
C MET A 123 -1.88 -6.55 2.60
N THR A 124 -2.00 -6.21 1.32
CA THR A 124 -2.62 -4.95 0.88
C THR A 124 -4.07 -4.86 1.33
N ASP A 125 -4.87 -5.92 1.15
CA ASP A 125 -6.26 -5.95 1.59
C ASP A 125 -6.39 -5.82 3.10
N LEU A 126 -5.49 -6.46 3.86
CA LEU A 126 -5.41 -6.32 5.31
C LEU A 126 -5.09 -4.87 5.71
N LEU A 127 -4.08 -4.26 5.10
CA LEU A 127 -3.71 -2.86 5.38
C LEU A 127 -4.85 -1.89 5.04
N ASN A 128 -5.52 -2.10 3.91
CA ASN A 128 -6.70 -1.32 3.52
C ASN A 128 -7.84 -1.50 4.53
N SER A 129 -8.07 -2.72 5.02
CA SER A 129 -9.08 -3.00 6.04
C SER A 129 -8.75 -2.31 7.36
N VAL A 130 -7.52 -2.42 7.86
CA VAL A 130 -7.06 -1.75 9.09
C VAL A 130 -7.18 -0.23 8.96
N THR A 131 -6.82 0.33 7.80
CA THR A 131 -6.95 1.76 7.50
C THR A 131 -8.41 2.20 7.53
N GLN A 132 -9.32 1.45 6.91
CA GLN A 132 -10.76 1.72 6.94
C GLN A 132 -11.34 1.63 8.36
N GLN A 133 -10.91 0.64 9.14
CA GLN A 133 -11.30 0.48 10.54
C GLN A 133 -10.80 1.67 11.37
N ALA A 134 -9.56 2.12 11.17
CA ALA A 134 -8.99 3.29 11.84
C ALA A 134 -9.74 4.58 11.49
N VAL A 135 -10.15 4.77 10.23
CA VAL A 135 -11.02 5.89 9.81
C VAL A 135 -12.34 5.88 10.57
N THR A 136 -12.97 4.72 10.68
CA THR A 136 -14.24 4.55 11.41
C THR A 136 -14.06 4.78 12.92
N ALA A 137 -13.01 4.23 13.51
CA ALA A 137 -12.70 4.37 14.94
C ALA A 137 -12.32 5.80 15.33
N ALA A 138 -11.68 6.54 14.42
CA ALA A 138 -11.34 7.94 14.66
C ALA A 138 -12.58 8.80 14.86
N ASN A 139 -13.67 8.49 14.15
CA ASN A 139 -14.97 9.16 14.23
C ASN A 139 -14.86 10.69 14.06
N VAL A 140 -14.06 11.12 13.09
CA VAL A 140 -13.78 12.54 12.77
C VAL A 140 -14.35 12.99 11.43
N GLY A 141 -15.28 12.22 10.85
CA GLY A 141 -15.85 12.52 9.53
C GLY A 141 -14.90 12.27 8.34
N ALA A 142 -13.79 11.56 8.56
CA ALA A 142 -12.91 11.13 7.47
C ALA A 142 -13.57 10.05 6.61
N VAL A 143 -13.25 10.02 5.32
CA VAL A 143 -13.71 9.02 4.36
C VAL A 143 -12.56 8.15 3.87
N PHE A 144 -12.78 6.84 3.74
CA PHE A 144 -11.80 5.92 3.17
C PHE A 144 -12.12 5.64 1.70
N VAL A 145 -11.12 5.72 0.84
CA VAL A 145 -11.21 5.45 -0.60
C VAL A 145 -10.32 4.26 -0.93
N ASN A 146 -10.93 3.18 -1.42
CA ASN A 146 -10.24 1.95 -1.79
C ASN A 146 -9.97 1.92 -3.31
N PRO A 147 -8.69 1.97 -3.76
CA PRO A 147 -8.37 1.96 -5.19
C PRO A 147 -8.31 0.54 -5.81
N THR A 148 -8.40 -0.54 -5.02
CA THR A 148 -8.14 -1.91 -5.50
C THR A 148 -8.95 -2.26 -6.75
N SER A 149 -10.27 -2.03 -6.76
CA SER A 149 -11.11 -2.37 -7.91
C SER A 149 -10.84 -1.54 -9.16
N THR A 150 -10.33 -0.31 -8.98
CA THR A 150 -9.98 0.58 -10.11
C THR A 150 -8.72 0.12 -10.80
N PHE A 151 -7.78 -0.46 -10.06
CA PHE A 151 -6.53 -1.01 -10.61
C PHE A 151 -6.69 -2.46 -11.09
N ALA A 152 -7.55 -3.25 -10.44
CA ALA A 152 -7.81 -4.65 -10.79
C ALA A 152 -8.89 -4.85 -11.87
N GLY A 153 -9.38 -3.76 -12.48
CA GLY A 153 -10.41 -3.81 -13.53
C GLY A 153 -9.92 -4.54 -14.79
N PRO A 154 -10.79 -4.79 -15.79
CA PRO A 154 -10.35 -5.22 -17.12
C PRO A 154 -10.14 -4.00 -18.05
N PRO A 155 -8.93 -3.77 -18.61
CA PRO A 155 -7.69 -4.50 -18.35
C PRO A 155 -7.09 -4.16 -16.98
N ALA A 156 -6.32 -5.10 -16.44
CA ALA A 156 -5.65 -4.96 -15.15
C ALA A 156 -4.46 -4.00 -15.25
N HIS A 157 -4.24 -3.22 -14.19
CA HIS A 157 -3.29 -2.12 -14.14
C HIS A 157 -2.24 -2.26 -13.03
N GLU A 158 -2.21 -3.38 -12.30
CA GLU A 158 -1.14 -3.69 -11.34
C GLU A 158 0.20 -3.94 -12.04
N ALA A 159 1.30 -3.93 -11.28
CA ALA A 159 2.60 -4.28 -11.85
C ALA A 159 2.64 -5.76 -12.29
N CYS A 160 3.54 -6.06 -13.23
CA CYS A 160 3.76 -7.38 -13.79
C CYS A 160 2.57 -7.94 -14.58
N VAL A 161 1.59 -7.14 -14.98
CA VAL A 161 0.53 -7.62 -15.90
C VAL A 161 1.15 -8.01 -17.25
N PRO A 162 0.59 -8.98 -18.01
CA PRO A 162 1.24 -9.49 -19.22
C PRO A 162 1.52 -8.44 -20.29
N ASP A 163 0.63 -7.45 -20.44
CA ASP A 163 0.82 -6.30 -21.30
C ASP A 163 1.28 -5.10 -20.46
N HIS A 164 2.59 -4.89 -20.44
CA HIS A 164 3.26 -3.77 -19.77
C HIS A 164 2.65 -2.39 -20.08
N SER A 165 2.04 -2.21 -21.25
CA SER A 165 1.41 -0.93 -21.59
C SER A 165 0.14 -0.63 -20.79
N GLN A 166 -0.40 -1.62 -20.07
CA GLN A 166 -1.53 -1.46 -19.17
C GLN A 166 -1.10 -1.12 -17.74
N GLU A 167 0.18 -1.21 -17.38
CA GLU A 167 0.63 -0.95 -16.02
C GLU A 167 0.39 0.52 -15.62
N TRP A 168 -0.29 0.73 -14.49
CA TRP A 168 -0.35 2.02 -13.80
C TRP A 168 0.53 2.04 -12.55
N ILE A 169 1.08 0.90 -12.18
CA ILE A 169 2.08 0.73 -11.14
C ILE A 169 3.39 0.42 -11.86
N ASN A 170 4.42 1.22 -11.62
CA ASN A 170 5.73 0.99 -12.21
C ASN A 170 6.19 -0.44 -11.92
N ALA A 171 6.65 -1.12 -12.97
CA ALA A 171 7.15 -2.47 -12.91
C ALA A 171 8.09 -2.71 -11.73
N LEU A 172 8.11 -3.96 -11.28
CA LEU A 172 9.08 -4.38 -10.30
C LEU A 172 10.47 -4.29 -10.93
N THR A 173 11.36 -3.46 -10.38
CA THR A 173 12.74 -3.35 -10.84
C THR A 173 13.68 -3.26 -9.64
N VAL A 174 14.82 -3.93 -9.73
CA VAL A 174 15.84 -3.97 -8.65
C VAL A 174 16.73 -2.73 -8.62
N LEU A 175 16.63 -1.83 -9.61
CA LEU A 175 17.59 -0.75 -9.83
C LEU A 175 16.98 0.66 -9.96
N GLU A 176 15.65 0.79 -10.05
CA GLU A 176 15.01 2.08 -10.31
C GLU A 176 14.27 2.65 -9.10
N LYS A 177 14.38 3.97 -8.96
CA LYS A 177 13.55 4.72 -8.02
C LYS A 177 12.10 4.71 -8.52
N GLY A 178 11.16 4.40 -7.63
CA GLY A 178 9.73 4.40 -7.97
C GLY A 178 9.17 3.03 -8.35
N THR A 179 9.93 1.94 -8.21
CA THR A 179 9.38 0.59 -8.32
C THR A 179 8.16 0.39 -7.42
N LEU A 180 7.12 -0.26 -7.94
CA LEU A 180 5.83 -0.48 -7.27
C LEU A 180 5.10 0.79 -6.80
N HIS A 181 5.51 1.97 -7.27
CA HIS A 181 4.73 3.20 -7.11
C HIS A 181 3.87 3.42 -8.35
N PRO A 182 2.73 4.12 -8.22
CA PRO A 182 1.96 4.53 -9.39
C PRO A 182 2.80 5.38 -10.36
N ASP A 183 2.53 5.23 -11.65
CA ASP A 183 3.03 6.12 -12.69
C ASP A 183 2.14 7.38 -12.77
N ALA A 184 2.35 8.22 -13.79
CA ALA A 184 1.51 9.39 -14.01
C ALA A 184 0.02 9.03 -14.22
N THR A 185 -0.26 7.91 -14.89
CA THR A 185 -1.62 7.43 -15.16
C THR A 185 -2.30 6.94 -13.88
N GLY A 186 -1.60 6.13 -13.08
CA GLY A 186 -2.05 5.66 -11.78
C GLY A 186 -2.28 6.79 -10.78
N HIS A 187 -1.41 7.80 -10.77
CA HIS A 187 -1.66 9.03 -10.00
C HIS A 187 -2.92 9.78 -10.48
N GLY A 188 -3.19 9.80 -11.78
CA GLY A 188 -4.44 10.34 -12.33
C GLY A 188 -5.69 9.56 -11.89
N ALA A 189 -5.58 8.24 -11.79
CA ALA A 189 -6.65 7.39 -11.25
C ALA A 189 -6.90 7.67 -9.77
N PHE A 190 -5.85 7.82 -8.96
CA PHE A 190 -5.98 8.24 -7.56
C PHE A 190 -6.66 9.62 -7.42
N ALA A 191 -6.25 10.60 -8.23
CA ALA A 191 -6.89 11.92 -8.22
C ALA A 191 -8.38 11.83 -8.56
N SER A 192 -8.76 10.99 -9.54
CA SER A 192 -10.16 10.77 -9.91
C SER A 192 -10.97 10.14 -8.78
N LEU A 193 -10.40 9.15 -8.08
CA LEU A 193 -11.03 8.51 -6.93
C LEU A 193 -11.22 9.46 -5.75
N ILE A 194 -10.21 10.27 -5.46
CA ILE A 194 -10.28 11.31 -4.42
C ILE A 194 -11.37 12.32 -4.77
N ASN A 195 -11.39 12.84 -6.01
CA ASN A 195 -12.39 13.82 -6.45
C ASN A 195 -13.82 13.28 -6.38
N ALA A 196 -14.03 11.97 -6.60
CA ALA A 196 -15.34 11.35 -6.47
C ALA A 196 -15.83 11.20 -5.02
N ALA A 197 -14.93 11.34 -4.04
CA ALA A 197 -15.21 11.27 -2.61
C ALA A 197 -15.36 12.65 -1.95
N LEU A 198 -15.14 13.74 -2.70
CA LEU A 198 -15.37 15.12 -2.28
C LEU A 198 -16.85 15.48 -2.38
#